data_AF-A0A356FCE8-F1
#
_entry.id   AF-A0A356FCE8-F1
#
_cell.length_a   1.000
_cell.length_b   1.000
_cell.length_c   1.000
_cell.angle_alpha   90.00
_cell.angle_beta   90.00
_cell.angle_gamma   90.00
#
_symmetry.space_group_name_H-M   'P 1'
#
loop_
_entity.id
_entity.type
_entity.pdbx_description
1 polymer ?
#
loop_
_entity_poly.entity_id
_entity_poly.type
_entity_poly.pdbx_seq_one_letter_code
_entity_poly.pdbx_strand_id
1 'polypeptide(L)'
;AQLPNDETLTLREKMEVTEEAYCWKCHQDTNPVGLPFEMFDHFGRWRTRELGRPVLTSGAINNSGLKALDGEVPDAVAMVRKLADSPRVRQVFVRHAFRYFMGRNETLGDASTLRRADQAYVRGGGSMKQLILSLLTSDSFLYRKTSGR
;
A
#
# COMPACT_ATOMS: atom_id res chain seq x y z
N ALA A 1 -3.36 -14.94 -16.50
CA ALA A 1 -4.68 -15.14 -17.14
C ALA A 1 -4.81 -14.17 -18.31
N GLN A 2 -5.48 -14.56 -19.40
CA GLN A 2 -5.84 -13.64 -20.47
C GLN A 2 -7.29 -13.20 -20.25
N LEU A 3 -7.53 -11.89 -20.15
CA LEU A 3 -8.89 -11.38 -20.01
C LEU A 3 -9.65 -11.62 -21.33
N PRO A 4 -10.92 -12.06 -21.27
CA PRO A 4 -11.72 -12.25 -22.48
C PRO A 4 -11.96 -10.92 -23.18
N ASN A 5 -11.84 -10.91 -24.51
CA ASN A 5 -12.15 -9.76 -25.34
C ASN A 5 -13.65 -9.73 -25.68
N ASP A 6 -14.48 -9.56 -24.66
CA ASP A 6 -15.93 -9.48 -24.77
C ASP A 6 -16.41 -8.12 -24.23
N GLU A 7 -17.00 -7.28 -25.08
CA GLU A 7 -17.45 -5.93 -24.70
C GLU A 7 -18.73 -5.94 -23.86
N THR A 8 -19.43 -7.08 -23.78
CA THR A 8 -20.64 -7.23 -22.95
C THR A 8 -20.32 -7.44 -21.47
N LEU A 9 -19.10 -7.89 -21.16
CA LEU A 9 -18.62 -8.14 -19.80
C LEU A 9 -18.02 -6.87 -19.18
N THR A 10 -18.37 -6.61 -17.92
CA THR A 10 -17.67 -5.64 -17.07
C THR A 10 -16.24 -6.06 -16.82
N LEU A 11 -15.39 -5.15 -16.35
CA LEU A 11 -14.02 -5.48 -15.97
C LEU A 11 -14.01 -6.54 -14.85
N ARG A 12 -14.92 -6.44 -13.89
CA ARG A 12 -15.09 -7.43 -12.82
C ARG A 12 -15.26 -8.85 -13.36
N GLU A 13 -16.22 -9.02 -14.26
CA GLU A 13 -16.54 -10.31 -14.87
C GLU A 13 -15.37 -10.82 -15.70
N LYS A 14 -14.71 -9.94 -16.46
CA LYS A 14 -13.49 -10.31 -17.21
C LYS A 14 -12.40 -10.85 -16.29
N MET A 15 -12.29 -10.32 -15.07
CA MET A 15 -11.27 -10.72 -14.11
C MET A 15 -11.57 -12.07 -13.44
N GLU A 16 -12.76 -12.66 -13.57
CA GLU A 16 -13.08 -13.98 -12.98
C GLU A 16 -12.15 -15.10 -13.49
N VAL A 17 -11.62 -14.98 -14.72
CA VAL A 17 -10.60 -15.90 -15.27
C VAL A 17 -9.31 -15.96 -14.42
N THR A 18 -9.08 -14.97 -13.57
CA THR A 18 -7.94 -14.94 -12.64
C THR A 18 -8.16 -15.77 -11.38
N GLU A 19 -9.40 -16.22 -11.13
CA GLU A 19 -9.78 -17.07 -9.99
C GLU A 19 -9.63 -18.56 -10.29
N GLU A 20 -9.35 -18.93 -11.55
CA GLU A 20 -8.99 -20.28 -11.95
C GLU A 20 -7.79 -20.82 -11.14
N ALA A 21 -7.81 -22.11 -10.80
CA ALA A 21 -6.89 -22.70 -9.82
C ALA A 21 -5.39 -22.44 -10.10
N TYR A 22 -5.00 -22.38 -11.37
CA TYR A 22 -3.62 -22.04 -11.75
C TYR A 22 -3.30 -20.55 -11.50
N CYS A 23 -4.20 -19.65 -11.90
CA CYS A 23 -4.06 -18.20 -11.75
C CYS A 23 -4.12 -17.79 -10.28
N TRP A 24 -5.01 -18.41 -9.51
CA TRP A 24 -5.26 -18.07 -8.12
C TRP A 24 -4.04 -18.23 -7.20
N LYS A 25 -3.07 -19.09 -7.58
CA LYS A 25 -1.78 -19.22 -6.86
C LYS A 25 -1.09 -17.89 -6.59
N CYS A 26 -1.20 -16.95 -7.53
CA CYS A 26 -0.65 -15.60 -7.39
C CYS A 26 -1.75 -14.57 -7.15
N HIS A 27 -2.91 -14.73 -7.79
CA HIS A 27 -3.99 -13.74 -7.71
C HIS A 27 -4.67 -13.68 -6.34
N GLN A 28 -4.53 -14.70 -5.51
CA GLN A 28 -4.98 -14.66 -4.11
C GLN A 28 -4.37 -13.53 -3.27
N ASP A 29 -3.18 -13.03 -3.65
CA ASP A 29 -2.49 -11.95 -2.94
C ASP A 29 -2.72 -10.58 -3.60
N THR A 30 -3.10 -10.54 -4.88
CA THR A 30 -3.22 -9.29 -5.64
C THR A 30 -4.67 -8.87 -5.85
N ASN A 31 -5.57 -9.80 -6.18
CA ASN A 31 -6.96 -9.49 -6.44
C ASN A 31 -7.65 -8.88 -5.22
N PRO A 32 -7.57 -9.46 -4.00
CA PRO A 32 -8.34 -8.93 -2.87
C PRO A 32 -8.07 -7.45 -2.58
N VAL A 33 -6.82 -7.01 -2.72
CA VAL A 33 -6.41 -5.61 -2.49
C VAL A 33 -6.57 -4.72 -3.74
N GLY A 34 -6.65 -5.30 -4.94
CA GLY A 34 -6.79 -4.56 -6.19
C GLY A 34 -8.24 -4.31 -6.60
N LEU A 35 -9.10 -5.30 -6.39
CA LEU A 35 -10.51 -5.26 -6.75
C LEU A 35 -11.32 -4.10 -6.14
N PRO A 36 -11.02 -3.58 -4.94
CA PRO A 36 -11.71 -2.40 -4.42
C PRO A 36 -11.61 -1.15 -5.29
N PHE A 37 -10.59 -1.07 -6.15
CA PHE A 37 -10.36 0.06 -7.05
C PHE A 37 -11.27 0.06 -8.29
N GLU A 38 -12.18 -0.90 -8.45
CA GLU A 38 -13.17 -0.88 -9.55
C GLU A 38 -14.07 0.36 -9.53
N MET A 39 -14.12 1.07 -8.40
CA MET A 39 -14.72 2.41 -8.29
C MET A 39 -14.03 3.48 -9.15
N PHE A 40 -12.93 3.13 -9.85
CA PHE A 40 -12.26 3.97 -10.84
C PHE A 40 -12.19 3.26 -12.21
N ASP A 41 -12.35 4.02 -13.29
CA ASP A 41 -12.08 3.53 -14.64
C ASP A 41 -10.57 3.49 -14.96
N HIS A 42 -10.22 3.04 -16.17
CA HIS A 42 -8.83 2.95 -16.61
C HIS A 42 -8.10 4.30 -16.77
N PHE A 43 -8.83 5.43 -16.75
CA PHE A 43 -8.27 6.77 -16.68
C PHE A 43 -8.19 7.31 -15.24
N GLY A 44 -8.60 6.52 -14.25
CA GLY A 44 -8.65 6.94 -12.85
C GLY A 44 -9.87 7.80 -12.49
N ARG A 45 -10.89 7.86 -13.35
CA ARG A 45 -12.12 8.62 -13.05
C ARG A 45 -13.03 7.80 -12.17
N TRP A 46 -13.60 8.45 -11.17
CA TRP A 46 -14.61 7.86 -10.31
C TRP A 46 -15.80 7.34 -11.12
N ARG A 47 -16.24 6.12 -10.83
CA ARG A 47 -17.43 5.50 -11.43
C ARG A 47 -18.22 4.71 -10.41
N THR A 48 -19.53 4.71 -10.60
CA THR A 48 -20.47 3.87 -9.84
C THR A 48 -21.12 2.80 -10.70
N ARG A 49 -20.92 2.86 -12.02
CA ARG A 49 -21.45 1.91 -13.00
C ARG A 49 -20.44 1.62 -14.11
N GLU A 50 -20.52 0.40 -14.63
CA GLU A 50 -19.85 -0.06 -15.83
C GLU A 50 -20.86 -0.81 -16.69
N LEU A 51 -20.95 -0.48 -17.99
CA LEU A 51 -21.93 -1.05 -18.92
C LEU A 51 -23.38 -0.97 -18.38
N GLY A 52 -23.74 0.15 -17.72
CA GLY A 52 -25.05 0.37 -17.12
C GLY A 52 -25.31 -0.38 -15.79
N ARG A 53 -24.41 -1.27 -15.37
CA ARG A 53 -24.53 -2.08 -14.15
C ARG A 53 -23.71 -1.50 -13.00
N PRO A 54 -24.08 -1.67 -11.72
CA PRO A 54 -23.27 -1.20 -10.60
C PRO A 54 -21.88 -1.87 -10.60
N VAL A 55 -20.84 -1.10 -10.27
CA VAL A 55 -19.50 -1.66 -10.05
C VAL A 55 -19.44 -2.44 -8.74
N LEU A 56 -18.59 -3.47 -8.67
CA LEU A 56 -18.32 -4.20 -7.44
C LEU A 56 -17.07 -3.64 -6.77
N THR A 57 -17.19 -3.03 -5.61
CA THR A 57 -16.03 -2.40 -4.93
C THR A 57 -15.53 -3.20 -3.74
N SER A 58 -16.16 -4.33 -3.42
CA SER A 58 -15.72 -5.16 -2.31
C SER A 58 -14.40 -5.87 -2.64
N GLY A 59 -13.59 -6.05 -1.60
CA GLY A 59 -12.36 -6.84 -1.62
C GLY A 59 -11.90 -7.14 -0.21
N ALA A 60 -10.60 -7.38 -0.02
CA ALA A 60 -10.03 -7.65 1.30
C ALA A 60 -8.56 -7.28 1.39
N ILE A 61 -8.10 -6.99 2.60
CA ILE A 61 -6.68 -7.02 2.93
C ILE A 61 -6.37 -8.42 3.42
N ASN A 62 -5.46 -9.12 2.76
CA ASN A 62 -5.03 -10.47 3.12
C ASN A 62 -3.52 -10.49 3.31
N ASN A 63 -3.03 -11.46 4.09
CA ASN A 63 -1.60 -11.74 4.23
C ASN A 63 -0.75 -10.53 4.64
N SER A 64 -1.32 -9.56 5.39
CA SER A 64 -0.56 -8.39 5.85
C SER A 64 0.46 -8.72 6.96
N GLY A 65 0.36 -9.93 7.54
CA GLY A 65 1.09 -10.33 8.74
C GLY A 65 0.53 -9.71 10.01
N LEU A 66 -0.60 -9.00 9.93
CA LEU A 66 -1.30 -8.40 11.06
C LEU A 66 -2.80 -8.71 10.99
N LYS A 67 -3.28 -9.60 11.87
CA LYS A 67 -4.70 -9.99 11.92
C LYS A 67 -5.67 -8.81 12.04
N ALA A 68 -5.26 -7.72 12.68
CA ALA A 68 -6.10 -6.52 12.82
C ALA A 68 -6.26 -5.72 11.51
N LEU A 69 -5.33 -5.88 10.56
CA LEU A 69 -5.43 -5.27 9.23
C LEU A 69 -6.19 -6.16 8.26
N ASP A 70 -6.07 -7.48 8.41
CA ASP A 70 -6.69 -8.43 7.51
C ASP A 70 -8.23 -8.37 7.57
N GLY A 71 -8.88 -8.82 6.50
CA GLY A 71 -10.34 -8.93 6.38
C GLY A 71 -10.93 -8.08 5.27
N GLU A 72 -12.23 -8.29 5.07
CA GLU A 72 -13.01 -7.66 3.99
C GLU A 72 -13.07 -6.14 4.14
N VAL A 73 -13.16 -5.48 2.99
CA VAL A 73 -13.33 -4.04 2.85
C VAL A 73 -14.41 -3.77 1.79
N PRO A 74 -15.31 -2.82 2.04
CA PRO A 74 -16.42 -2.54 1.12
C PRO A 74 -15.98 -1.79 -0.14
N ASP A 75 -14.89 -1.04 -0.06
CA ASP A 75 -14.37 -0.21 -1.15
C ASP A 75 -12.91 0.25 -0.89
N ALA A 76 -12.26 0.86 -1.90
CA ALA A 76 -10.87 1.27 -1.76
C ALA A 76 -10.66 2.43 -0.77
N VAL A 77 -11.68 3.26 -0.52
CA VAL A 77 -11.57 4.38 0.44
C VAL A 77 -11.55 3.83 1.86
N ALA A 78 -12.45 2.91 2.19
CA ALA A 78 -12.47 2.21 3.48
C ALA A 78 -11.17 1.43 3.70
N MET A 79 -10.67 0.77 2.65
CA MET A 79 -9.39 0.07 2.69
C MET A 79 -8.21 1.01 2.99
N VAL A 80 -8.09 2.12 2.25
CA VAL A 80 -7.01 3.10 2.45
C VAL A 80 -7.08 3.73 3.84
N ARG A 81 -8.28 4.03 4.37
CA ARG A 81 -8.43 4.50 5.76
C ARG A 81 -7.94 3.46 6.77
N LYS A 82 -8.37 2.20 6.62
CA LYS A 82 -7.92 1.10 7.49
C LYS A 82 -6.38 0.94 7.46
N LEU A 83 -5.77 1.09 6.29
CA LEU A 83 -4.31 1.09 6.15
C LEU A 83 -3.67 2.32 6.80
N ALA A 84 -4.21 3.51 6.60
CA ALA A 84 -3.68 4.76 7.14
C ALA A 84 -3.71 4.81 8.68
N ASP A 85 -4.72 4.20 9.29
CA ASP A 85 -4.86 4.13 10.75
C ASP A 85 -3.89 3.14 11.41
N SER A 86 -3.22 2.30 10.62
CA SER A 86 -2.31 1.28 11.14
C SER A 86 -0.92 1.84 11.47
N PRO A 87 -0.44 1.72 12.73
CA PRO A 87 0.92 2.09 13.09
C PRO A 87 1.98 1.32 12.28
N ARG A 88 1.70 0.08 11.91
CA ARG A 88 2.63 -0.73 11.10
C ARG A 88 2.75 -0.17 9.70
N VAL A 89 1.65 0.16 9.04
CA VAL A 89 1.67 0.74 7.69
C VAL A 89 2.40 2.08 7.71
N ARG A 90 2.15 2.93 8.71
CA ARG A 90 2.89 4.17 8.92
C ARG A 90 4.40 3.96 9.06
N GLN A 91 4.84 2.97 9.84
CA GLN A 91 6.25 2.63 9.96
C GLN A 91 6.85 2.12 8.64
N VAL A 92 6.09 1.36 7.84
CA VAL A 92 6.50 0.94 6.50
C VAL A 92 6.65 2.15 5.57
N PHE A 93 5.72 3.11 5.62
CA PHE A 93 5.80 4.37 4.90
C PHE A 93 7.05 5.17 5.28
N VAL A 94 7.31 5.36 6.58
CA VAL A 94 8.52 6.04 7.11
C VAL A 94 9.79 5.36 6.61
N ARG A 95 9.82 4.03 6.57
CA ARG A 95 10.94 3.25 6.03
C ARG A 95 11.13 3.46 4.53
N HIS A 96 10.07 3.56 3.74
CA HIS A 96 10.20 3.87 2.31
C HIS A 96 10.67 5.31 2.07
N ALA A 97 10.19 6.26 2.88
CA ALA A 97 10.71 7.63 2.88
C ALA A 97 12.20 7.65 3.20
N PHE A 98 12.65 6.91 4.23
CA PHE A 98 14.07 6.73 4.53
C PHE A 98 14.82 6.22 3.28
N ARG A 99 14.37 5.12 2.66
CA ARG A 99 15.08 4.55 1.50
C ARG A 99 15.24 5.53 0.35
N TYR A 100 14.18 6.28 0.07
CA TYR A 100 14.18 7.30 -0.97
C TYR A 100 15.18 8.42 -0.67
N PHE A 101 15.09 9.07 0.49
CA PHE A 101 15.91 10.24 0.81
C PHE A 101 17.36 9.90 1.16
N MET A 102 17.61 8.68 1.64
CA MET A 102 18.96 8.22 1.99
C MET A 102 19.68 7.56 0.81
N GLY A 103 18.94 7.21 -0.25
CA GLY A 103 19.48 6.52 -1.43
C GLY A 103 19.97 5.09 -1.14
N ARG A 104 19.52 4.47 -0.05
CA ARG A 104 19.93 3.11 0.36
C ARG A 104 18.89 2.41 1.23
N ASN A 105 19.00 1.10 1.32
CA ASN A 105 18.26 0.32 2.31
C ASN A 105 18.74 0.63 3.74
N GLU A 106 17.81 0.52 4.69
CA GLU A 106 18.10 0.62 6.11
C GLU A 106 18.92 -0.58 6.61
N THR A 107 19.73 -0.33 7.62
CA THR A 107 20.48 -1.34 8.37
C THR A 107 20.00 -1.37 9.81
N LEU A 108 20.46 -2.35 10.61
CA LEU A 108 20.17 -2.39 12.04
C LEU A 108 20.63 -1.10 12.77
N GLY A 109 21.71 -0.47 12.30
CA GLY A 109 22.21 0.79 12.87
C GLY A 109 21.26 1.98 12.68
N ASP A 110 20.36 1.92 11.69
CA ASP A 110 19.40 2.98 11.39
C ASP A 110 18.13 2.92 12.25
N ALA A 111 18.00 1.89 13.11
CA ALA A 111 16.79 1.68 13.91
C ALA A 111 16.43 2.91 14.77
N SER A 112 17.43 3.60 15.33
CA SER A 112 17.18 4.82 16.11
C SER A 112 16.68 5.99 15.24
N THR A 113 17.21 6.13 14.03
CA THR A 113 16.79 7.14 13.05
C THR A 113 15.34 6.90 12.61
N LEU A 114 15.00 5.66 12.25
CA LEU A 114 13.64 5.30 11.84
C LEU A 114 12.62 5.54 12.96
N ARG A 115 12.95 5.20 14.22
CA ARG A 115 12.08 5.48 15.37
C ARG A 115 11.89 6.98 15.60
N ARG A 116 12.96 7.79 15.52
CA ARG A 116 12.86 9.26 15.66
C ARG A 116 12.02 9.86 14.53
N ALA A 117 12.19 9.38 13.30
CA ALA A 117 11.44 9.81 12.14
C ALA A 117 9.94 9.49 12.26
N ASP A 118 9.56 8.28 12.68
CA ASP A 118 8.16 7.90 12.94
C ASP A 118 7.54 8.80 14.03
N GLN A 119 8.27 9.04 15.12
CA GLN A 119 7.80 9.90 16.20
C GLN A 119 7.66 11.38 15.76
N ALA A 120 8.59 11.90 14.96
CA ALA A 120 8.52 13.26 14.42
C ALA A 120 7.30 13.41 13.50
N TYR A 121 7.03 12.40 12.65
CA TYR A 121 5.84 12.36 11.81
C TYR A 121 4.56 12.38 12.64
N VAL A 122 4.44 11.54 13.67
CA VAL A 122 3.24 11.49 14.54
C VAL A 122 3.05 12.79 15.33
N ARG A 123 4.08 13.29 16.01
CA ARG A 123 3.99 14.55 16.79
C ARG A 123 3.70 15.77 15.91
N GLY A 124 4.15 15.73 14.66
CA GLY A 124 3.86 16.75 13.65
C GLY A 124 2.49 16.58 12.97
N GLY A 125 1.58 15.75 13.48
CA GLY A 125 0.25 15.55 12.91
C GLY A 125 0.27 14.92 11.52
N GLY A 126 1.25 14.06 11.21
CA GLY A 126 1.45 13.47 9.90
C GLY A 126 2.19 14.36 8.90
N SER A 127 2.92 15.38 9.36
CA SER A 127 3.64 16.30 8.48
C SER A 127 4.82 15.62 7.77
N MET A 128 4.72 15.53 6.44
CA MET A 128 5.82 15.05 5.59
C MET A 128 7.08 15.91 5.73
N LYS A 129 6.92 17.24 5.89
CA LYS A 129 8.05 18.15 6.11
C LYS A 129 8.83 17.81 7.39
N GLN A 130 8.12 17.52 8.48
CA GLN A 130 8.75 17.12 9.76
C GLN A 130 9.45 15.76 9.65
N LEU A 131 8.85 14.81 8.93
CA LEU A 131 9.48 13.52 8.64
C LEU A 131 10.79 13.69 7.86
N ILE A 132 10.75 14.43 6.75
CA ILE A 132 11.93 14.70 5.92
C ILE A 132 13.01 15.42 6.73
N LEU A 133 12.64 16.46 7.48
CA LEU A 133 13.59 17.19 8.33
C LEU A 133 14.28 16.24 9.32
N SER A 134 13.51 15.38 10.01
CA SER A 134 14.07 14.40 10.95
C SER A 134 15.02 13.40 10.30
N LEU A 135 14.82 13.06 9.02
CA LEU A 135 15.70 12.15 8.27
C LEU A 135 16.99 12.86 7.85
N LEU A 136 16.87 14.04 7.25
CA LEU A 136 18.01 14.80 6.70
C LEU A 136 18.92 15.40 7.77
N THR A 137 18.45 15.56 9.01
CA THR A 137 19.27 15.99 10.15
C THR A 137 19.74 14.84 11.04
N SER A 138 19.57 13.59 10.60
CA SER A 138 19.95 12.42 11.39
C SER A 138 21.41 12.03 11.17
N ASP A 139 22.03 11.39 12.16
CA ASP A 139 23.37 10.81 12.02
C ASP A 139 23.49 9.85 10.84
N SER A 140 22.41 9.12 10.54
CA SER A 140 22.36 8.19 9.41
C SER A 140 22.57 8.89 8.06
N PHE A 141 22.22 10.18 7.98
CA PHE A 141 22.35 11.01 6.78
C PHE A 141 23.66 11.80 6.80
N LEU A 142 23.95 12.45 7.93
CA LEU A 142 25.11 13.35 8.07
C LEU A 142 26.45 12.61 8.10
N TYR A 143 26.48 11.39 8.63
CA TYR A 143 27.72 10.65 8.82
C TYR A 143 27.68 9.30 8.12
N ARG A 144 28.75 9.03 7.37
CA ARG A 144 29.07 7.68 6.93
C ARG A 144 29.83 6.96 8.03
N LYS A 145 29.14 6.13 8.82
CA LYS A 145 29.83 5.23 9.77
C LYS A 145 30.59 4.17 8.99
N THR A 146 31.92 4.20 9.06
CA THR A 146 32.74 3.04 8.71
C THR A 146 32.38 1.93 9.70
N SER A 147 31.89 0.79 9.22
CA SER A 147 31.75 -0.38 10.08
C SER A 147 33.15 -0.70 10.61
N GLY A 148 33.37 -0.50 11.91
CA GLY A 148 34.57 -1.00 12.57
C GLY A 148 34.62 -2.52 12.35
N ARG A 149 35.82 -3.04 12.11
CA ARG A 149 36.09 -4.48 12.21
C ARG A 149 35.69 -4.98 13.59
#